data_AF-A0A5C8MAU9-F1
#
_entry.id   AF-A0A5C8MAU9-F1
#
_cell.length_a   1.000
_cell.length_b   1.000
_cell.length_c   1.000
_cell.angle_alpha   90.00
_cell.angle_beta   90.00
_cell.angle_gamma   90.00
#
_symmetry.space_group_name_H-M   'P 1'
#
loop_
_entity.id
_entity.type
_entity.pdbx_description
1 polymer ?
#
loop_
_entity_poly.entity_id
_entity_poly.type
_entity_poly.pdbx_seq_one_letter_code
_entity_poly.pdbx_strand_id
1 'polypeptide(L)'
;MGKIQLYVLDNDLDYSERLAAFIRTSEYAENIQVRLFSTLELLLQLLESSPSEGVLLLSETYFPELMNHRSTLCKMVLSETIANSREMETKIPFLYRFQSLHQLLSRLQAFYLEKHQYPVFPTTENRTQIISVYSSVGNSGKSMTAIHMAKQLSFRGKRVFYLSLESVSSASLWLEGDSGRFSQLLYYLKRSPDLLGPKLQLLKSQDLKLRLDYLTPNDQIREMQEMNGENVRLLMESLLSLQMYDYIIVDLEASVHPRIVKSLELSDHIIWIVLDDLNDLYKTQAMRKQMGSMQKVHFVLNKYTGKQANDFSTLNNEIAYKLPYIPEWKIVSSSDQIWQSLLFSEQTYDLFKLLIQGKDYPSAFTEGAAAS
;
A
#
# COMPACT_ATOMS: atom_id res chain seq x y z
N MET A 1 27.92 4.49 -4.90
CA MET A 1 27.86 3.02 -4.75
C MET A 1 28.47 2.39 -6.00
N GLY A 2 28.89 1.12 -5.95
CA GLY A 2 29.27 0.38 -7.16
C GLY A 2 28.06 0.05 -8.04
N LYS A 3 28.28 -0.39 -9.28
CA LYS A 3 27.21 -0.87 -10.15
C LYS A 3 26.58 -2.14 -9.60
N ILE A 4 25.25 -2.24 -9.65
CA ILE A 4 24.51 -3.46 -9.33
C ILE A 4 24.97 -4.56 -10.28
N GLN A 5 25.56 -5.64 -9.77
CA GLN A 5 25.80 -6.83 -10.59
C GLN A 5 24.47 -7.55 -10.79
N LEU A 6 24.06 -7.73 -12.05
CA LEU A 6 22.85 -8.45 -12.42
C LEU A 6 23.24 -9.75 -13.11
N TYR A 7 23.00 -10.86 -12.43
CA TYR A 7 23.19 -12.20 -12.95
C TYR A 7 21.84 -12.67 -13.51
N VAL A 8 21.77 -12.99 -14.79
CA VAL A 8 20.54 -13.45 -15.45
C VAL A 8 20.71 -14.92 -15.85
N LEU A 9 19.88 -15.80 -15.27
CA LEU A 9 19.79 -17.20 -15.66
C LEU A 9 18.43 -17.40 -16.34
N ASP A 10 18.43 -17.54 -17.67
CA ASP A 10 17.21 -17.68 -18.45
C ASP A 10 17.34 -18.80 -19.48
N ASN A 11 16.25 -19.53 -19.70
CA ASN A 11 16.14 -20.52 -20.77
C ASN A 11 15.77 -19.86 -22.12
N ASP A 12 15.29 -18.62 -22.12
CA ASP A 12 15.13 -17.77 -23.30
C ASP A 12 16.38 -16.89 -23.50
N LEU A 13 17.30 -17.40 -24.32
CA LEU A 13 18.53 -16.68 -24.67
C LEU A 13 18.24 -15.38 -25.43
N ASP A 14 17.30 -15.40 -26.39
CA ASP A 14 16.92 -14.22 -27.18
C ASP A 14 16.40 -13.08 -26.29
N TYR A 15 15.56 -13.39 -25.30
CA TYR A 15 15.09 -12.41 -24.33
C TYR A 15 16.24 -11.88 -23.47
N SER A 16 17.07 -12.78 -22.92
CA SER A 16 18.16 -12.40 -22.02
C SER A 16 19.22 -11.53 -22.73
N GLU A 17 19.53 -11.82 -24.00
CA GLU A 17 20.41 -11.00 -24.83
C GLU A 17 19.83 -9.63 -25.14
N ARG A 18 18.52 -9.54 -25.46
CA ARG A 18 17.82 -8.26 -25.66
C ARG A 18 17.80 -7.42 -24.39
N LEU A 19 17.51 -8.02 -23.24
CA LEU A 19 17.57 -7.36 -21.92
C LEU A 19 18.98 -6.82 -21.66
N ALA A 20 20.02 -7.65 -21.87
CA ALA A 20 21.40 -7.24 -21.64
C ALA A 20 21.88 -6.18 -22.65
N ALA A 21 21.45 -6.24 -23.91
CA ALA A 21 21.71 -5.21 -24.90
C ALA A 21 21.09 -3.88 -24.47
N PHE A 22 19.80 -3.89 -24.11
CA PHE A 22 19.08 -2.71 -23.62
C PHE A 22 19.77 -2.08 -22.42
N ILE A 23 20.15 -2.87 -21.39
CA ILE A 23 20.89 -2.37 -20.23
C ILE A 23 22.20 -1.68 -20.64
N ARG A 24 22.93 -2.24 -21.62
CA ARG A 24 24.23 -1.70 -22.07
C ARG A 24 24.11 -0.44 -22.94
N THR A 25 22.97 -0.20 -23.58
CA THR A 25 22.77 0.93 -24.52
C THR A 25 21.87 2.05 -23.98
N SER A 26 21.44 1.97 -22.73
CA SER A 26 20.52 2.92 -22.06
C SER A 26 21.16 3.55 -20.82
N GLU A 27 20.42 4.43 -20.14
CA GLU A 27 20.80 5.05 -18.87
C GLU A 27 21.16 4.04 -17.76
N TYR A 28 20.68 2.80 -17.88
CA TYR A 28 20.99 1.73 -16.93
C TYR A 28 22.45 1.25 -17.00
N ALA A 29 23.17 1.52 -18.09
CA ALA A 29 24.57 1.12 -18.27
C ALA A 29 25.51 1.72 -17.21
N GLU A 30 25.16 2.89 -16.64
CA GLU A 30 25.92 3.54 -15.57
C GLU A 30 25.74 2.85 -14.22
N ASN A 31 24.59 2.20 -14.00
CA ASN A 31 24.15 1.73 -12.68
C ASN A 31 24.08 0.20 -12.57
N ILE A 32 23.99 -0.54 -13.68
CA ILE A 32 23.84 -2.00 -13.72
C ILE A 32 24.94 -2.61 -14.59
N GLN A 33 25.55 -3.70 -14.12
CA GLN A 33 26.45 -4.55 -14.88
C GLN A 33 25.85 -5.95 -15.03
N VAL A 34 25.40 -6.27 -16.25
CA VAL A 34 24.70 -7.52 -16.55
C VAL A 34 25.66 -8.64 -16.97
N ARG A 35 25.41 -9.86 -16.47
CA ARG A 35 26.05 -11.13 -16.88
C ARG A 35 24.98 -12.16 -17.17
N LEU A 36 25.08 -12.85 -18.30
CA LEU A 36 24.14 -13.87 -18.73
C LEU A 36 24.69 -15.28 -18.46
N PHE A 37 23.81 -16.21 -18.08
CA PHE A 37 24.10 -17.62 -17.85
C PHE A 37 23.11 -18.45 -18.66
N SER A 38 23.64 -19.30 -19.54
CA SER A 38 22.85 -20.21 -20.37
C SER A 38 22.48 -21.51 -19.67
N THR A 39 23.16 -21.86 -18.57
CA THR A 39 22.89 -23.06 -17.77
C THR A 39 23.09 -22.79 -16.28
N LEU A 40 22.46 -23.61 -15.43
CA LEU A 40 22.54 -23.48 -13.98
C LEU A 40 23.96 -23.80 -13.46
N GLU A 41 24.64 -24.77 -14.05
CA GLU A 41 25.97 -25.23 -13.63
C GLU A 41 27.01 -24.09 -13.73
N LEU A 42 26.94 -23.28 -14.79
CA LEU A 42 27.82 -22.12 -14.98
C LEU A 42 27.57 -21.04 -13.92
N LEU A 43 26.32 -20.87 -13.47
CA LEU A 43 25.99 -19.96 -12.38
C LEU A 43 26.52 -20.50 -11.05
N LEU A 44 26.31 -21.78 -10.75
CA LEU A 44 26.77 -22.40 -9.50
C LEU A 44 28.31 -22.36 -9.37
N GLN A 45 29.04 -22.69 -10.44
CA GLN A 45 30.50 -22.56 -10.48
C GLN A 45 30.98 -21.14 -10.15
N LEU A 46 30.28 -20.10 -10.62
CA LEU A 46 30.60 -18.72 -10.26
C LEU A 46 30.35 -18.44 -8.78
N LEU A 47 29.21 -18.87 -8.25
CA LEU A 47 28.81 -18.66 -6.85
C LEU A 47 29.70 -19.41 -5.86
N GLU A 48 30.24 -20.56 -6.22
CA GLU A 48 31.21 -21.32 -5.44
C GLU A 48 32.61 -20.69 -5.47
N SER A 49 33.03 -20.18 -6.64
CA SER A 49 34.38 -19.62 -6.83
C SER A 49 34.59 -18.24 -6.18
N SER A 50 33.52 -17.45 -5.96
CA SER A 50 33.64 -16.14 -5.31
C SER A 50 32.34 -15.65 -4.67
N PRO A 51 32.39 -15.03 -3.46
CA PRO A 51 31.23 -14.39 -2.86
C PRO A 51 30.76 -13.25 -3.78
N SER A 52 29.57 -13.44 -4.37
CA SER A 52 28.99 -12.51 -5.34
C SER A 52 27.88 -11.69 -4.68
N GLU A 53 27.95 -10.37 -4.79
CA GLU A 53 26.88 -9.45 -4.38
C GLU A 53 26.17 -8.87 -5.60
N GLY A 54 24.86 -8.65 -5.51
CA GLY A 54 24.03 -8.22 -6.65
C GLY A 54 22.64 -8.84 -6.64
N VAL A 55 22.00 -8.85 -7.81
CA VAL A 55 20.70 -9.47 -8.06
C VAL A 55 20.86 -10.71 -8.93
N LEU A 56 20.22 -11.82 -8.56
CA LEU A 56 20.04 -12.98 -9.44
C LEU A 56 18.62 -12.95 -10.00
N LEU A 57 18.47 -12.63 -11.28
CA LEU A 57 17.23 -12.73 -12.03
C LEU A 57 17.17 -14.11 -12.71
N LEU A 58 16.32 -15.00 -12.22
CA LEU A 58 16.19 -16.37 -12.74
C LEU A 58 14.83 -16.59 -13.41
N SER A 59 14.80 -17.30 -14.54
CA SER A 59 13.53 -17.80 -15.11
C SER A 59 12.83 -18.72 -14.12
N GLU A 60 11.49 -18.70 -14.10
CA GLU A 60 10.65 -19.52 -13.22
C GLU A 60 10.93 -21.03 -13.36
N THR A 61 11.47 -21.47 -14.50
CA THR A 61 11.94 -22.85 -14.74
C THR A 61 13.02 -23.31 -13.75
N TYR A 62 13.91 -22.41 -13.31
CA TYR A 62 15.01 -22.72 -12.39
C TYR A 62 14.66 -22.48 -10.92
N PHE A 63 13.43 -22.02 -10.62
CA PHE A 63 13.01 -21.69 -9.26
C PHE A 63 13.09 -22.86 -8.27
N PRO A 64 12.64 -24.09 -8.59
CA PRO A 64 12.67 -25.20 -7.63
C PRO A 64 14.09 -25.59 -7.18
N GLU A 65 15.06 -25.50 -8.09
CA GLU A 65 16.46 -25.86 -7.82
C GLU A 65 17.18 -24.75 -7.04
N LEU A 66 16.86 -23.48 -7.33
CA LEU A 66 17.53 -22.34 -6.73
C LEU A 66 16.91 -21.82 -5.44
N MET A 67 15.67 -22.17 -5.07
CA MET A 67 15.00 -21.56 -3.90
C MET A 67 15.83 -21.69 -2.61
N ASN A 68 16.33 -22.89 -2.32
CA ASN A 68 17.03 -23.24 -1.08
C ASN A 68 18.56 -23.07 -1.16
N HIS A 69 19.10 -22.81 -2.35
CA HIS A 69 20.54 -22.59 -2.53
C HIS A 69 20.99 -21.36 -1.73
N ARG A 70 21.95 -21.50 -0.80
CA ARG A 70 22.44 -20.34 -0.04
C ARG A 70 23.34 -19.48 -0.92
N SER A 71 22.95 -18.23 -1.14
CA SER A 71 23.77 -17.23 -1.84
C SER A 71 23.56 -15.85 -1.23
N THR A 72 24.57 -14.98 -1.39
CA THR A 72 24.55 -13.55 -1.03
C THR A 72 23.81 -12.68 -2.06
N LEU A 73 23.41 -13.26 -3.20
CA LEU A 73 22.64 -12.55 -4.22
C LEU A 73 21.18 -12.38 -3.81
N CYS A 74 20.65 -11.18 -4.03
CA CYS A 74 19.22 -10.90 -3.94
C CYS A 74 18.50 -11.61 -5.10
N LYS A 75 17.86 -12.75 -4.82
CA LYS A 75 17.14 -13.53 -5.84
C LYS A 75 15.84 -12.84 -6.25
N MET A 76 15.49 -12.98 -7.52
CA MET A 76 14.27 -12.48 -8.12
C MET A 76 13.88 -13.38 -9.30
N VAL A 77 12.61 -13.73 -9.43
CA VAL A 77 12.14 -14.66 -10.47
C VAL A 77 11.52 -13.88 -11.63
N LEU A 78 11.90 -14.19 -12.86
CA LEU A 78 11.27 -13.70 -14.08
C LEU A 78 10.27 -14.73 -14.58
N SER A 79 9.01 -14.34 -14.74
CA SER A 79 7.93 -15.24 -15.15
C SER A 79 7.15 -14.69 -16.35
N GLU A 80 6.87 -15.56 -17.30
CA GLU A 80 6.02 -15.31 -18.47
C GLU A 80 4.55 -15.18 -18.13
N THR A 81 4.14 -15.69 -16.98
CA THR A 81 2.75 -15.87 -16.61
C THR A 81 2.51 -15.24 -15.24
N ILE A 82 1.55 -14.30 -15.17
CA ILE A 82 1.18 -13.68 -13.89
C ILE A 82 0.60 -14.76 -12.93
N ALA A 83 0.19 -15.91 -13.47
CA ALA A 83 -0.07 -17.18 -12.80
C ALA A 83 1.15 -18.13 -12.90
N ASN A 84 1.60 -18.99 -11.97
CA ASN A 84 1.17 -19.38 -10.63
C ASN A 84 2.34 -20.15 -9.96
N SER A 85 3.10 -19.56 -9.00
CA SER A 85 4.04 -20.36 -8.18
C SER A 85 3.23 -21.26 -7.25
N ARG A 86 3.01 -22.52 -7.64
CA ARG A 86 2.07 -23.46 -6.96
C ARG A 86 2.47 -23.87 -5.55
N GLU A 87 3.59 -23.38 -5.04
CA GLU A 87 4.09 -23.64 -3.70
C GLU A 87 3.85 -22.43 -2.81
N MET A 88 3.06 -22.64 -1.75
CA MET A 88 2.67 -21.65 -0.74
C MET A 88 3.85 -21.24 0.18
N GLU A 89 5.00 -20.86 -0.36
CA GLU A 89 6.15 -20.42 0.46
C GLU A 89 7.17 -19.52 -0.25
N THR A 90 6.79 -18.85 -1.35
CA THR A 90 7.74 -18.08 -2.18
C THR A 90 8.20 -16.75 -1.54
N LYS A 91 9.19 -16.85 -0.64
CA LYS A 91 9.95 -15.73 -0.02
C LYS A 91 10.81 -14.92 -1.01
N ILE A 92 10.77 -15.24 -2.30
CA ILE A 92 11.57 -14.63 -3.37
C ILE A 92 10.62 -13.81 -4.26
N PRO A 93 10.90 -12.52 -4.53
CA PRO A 93 10.04 -11.68 -5.36
C PRO A 93 10.04 -12.12 -6.83
N PHE A 94 8.94 -11.82 -7.52
CA PHE A 94 8.77 -12.10 -8.94
C PHE A 94 8.72 -10.80 -9.76
N LEU A 95 9.00 -10.91 -11.05
CA LEU A 95 8.80 -9.91 -12.10
C LEU A 95 8.09 -10.57 -13.29
N TYR A 96 7.19 -9.82 -13.92
CA TYR A 96 6.57 -10.24 -15.17
C TYR A 96 7.50 -10.00 -16.36
N ARG A 97 7.65 -10.98 -17.25
CA ARG A 97 8.59 -10.92 -18.40
C ARG A 97 8.17 -9.88 -19.44
N PHE A 98 6.87 -9.79 -19.73
CA PHE A 98 6.32 -9.00 -20.83
C PHE A 98 5.81 -7.61 -20.38
N GLN A 99 6.67 -6.85 -19.70
CA GLN A 99 6.45 -5.45 -19.32
C GLN A 99 7.51 -4.52 -19.95
N SER A 100 7.38 -3.21 -19.78
CA SER A 100 8.41 -2.26 -20.22
C SER A 100 9.75 -2.56 -19.56
N LEU A 101 10.84 -2.58 -20.32
CA LEU A 101 12.18 -2.83 -19.76
C LEU A 101 12.60 -1.74 -18.75
N HIS A 102 12.15 -0.49 -18.92
CA HIS A 102 12.35 0.54 -17.88
C HIS A 102 11.58 0.19 -16.59
N GLN A 103 10.32 -0.27 -16.66
CA GLN A 103 9.57 -0.70 -15.47
C GLN A 103 10.23 -1.90 -14.79
N LEU A 104 10.70 -2.88 -15.58
CA LEU A 104 11.39 -4.07 -15.09
C LEU A 104 12.66 -3.70 -14.32
N LEU A 105 13.52 -2.86 -14.91
CA LEU A 105 14.79 -2.46 -14.31
C LEU A 105 14.59 -1.50 -13.12
N SER A 106 13.63 -0.58 -13.18
CA SER A 106 13.27 0.27 -12.02
C SER A 106 12.81 -0.56 -10.83
N ARG A 107 11.96 -1.58 -11.03
CA ARG A 107 11.53 -2.51 -9.98
C ARG A 107 12.71 -3.32 -9.42
N LEU A 108 13.62 -3.77 -10.28
CA LEU A 108 14.83 -4.50 -9.88
C LEU A 108 15.78 -3.64 -9.04
N GLN A 109 16.00 -2.39 -9.45
CA GLN A 109 16.78 -1.40 -8.69
C GLN A 109 16.14 -1.10 -7.34
N ALA A 110 14.82 -0.84 -7.29
CA ALA A 110 14.08 -0.58 -6.06
C ALA A 110 14.22 -1.74 -5.06
N PHE A 111 14.07 -2.99 -5.51
CA PHE A 111 14.27 -4.17 -4.68
C PHE A 111 15.71 -4.32 -4.16
N TYR A 112 16.72 -4.08 -4.99
CA TYR A 112 18.12 -4.13 -4.56
C TYR A 112 18.42 -3.03 -3.53
N LEU A 113 17.90 -1.82 -3.73
CA LEU A 113 18.01 -0.72 -2.78
C LEU A 113 17.29 -1.02 -1.46
N GLU A 114 16.09 -1.62 -1.51
CA GLU A 114 15.35 -2.06 -0.31
C GLU A 114 16.19 -3.04 0.53
N LYS A 115 16.85 -4.01 -0.12
CA LYS A 115 17.69 -5.01 0.56
C LYS A 115 19.02 -4.48 1.12
N HIS A 116 19.57 -3.41 0.55
CA HIS A 116 20.91 -2.91 0.89
C HIS A 116 20.96 -1.55 1.61
N GLN A 117 19.93 -0.70 1.48
CA GLN A 117 19.88 0.63 2.13
C GLN A 117 18.97 0.67 3.35
N TYR A 118 17.94 -0.17 3.39
CA TYR A 118 17.17 -0.41 4.60
C TYR A 118 17.68 -1.70 5.21
N PRO A 119 18.25 -1.68 6.42
CA PRO A 119 18.30 -2.89 7.21
C PRO A 119 16.85 -3.35 7.33
N VAL A 120 16.58 -4.59 6.91
CA VAL A 120 15.38 -5.30 7.34
C VAL A 120 15.59 -5.59 8.81
N PHE A 121 15.44 -4.55 9.64
CA PHE A 121 15.26 -4.70 11.07
C PHE A 121 14.04 -5.61 11.21
N PRO A 122 14.16 -6.78 11.86
CA PRO A 122 12.98 -7.47 12.34
C PRO A 122 12.26 -6.45 13.22
N THR A 123 11.06 -6.04 12.84
CA THR A 123 10.31 -5.08 13.65
C THR A 123 10.10 -5.71 15.02
N THR A 124 10.67 -5.06 16.04
CA THR A 124 10.53 -5.45 17.43
C THR A 124 9.05 -5.51 17.79
N GLU A 125 8.54 -6.74 17.94
CA GLU A 125 7.35 -7.18 18.67
C GLU A 125 5.98 -6.63 18.25
N ASN A 126 5.89 -5.55 17.47
CA ASN A 126 4.62 -4.97 17.04
C ASN A 126 4.09 -5.60 15.75
N ARG A 127 2.92 -6.24 15.86
CA ARG A 127 2.07 -6.64 14.72
C ARG A 127 1.67 -5.44 13.87
N THR A 128 1.55 -5.65 12.56
CA THR A 128 0.94 -4.69 11.63
C THR A 128 -0.45 -4.29 12.12
N GLN A 129 -0.77 -2.99 12.14
CA GLN A 129 -2.07 -2.48 12.56
C GLN A 129 -2.95 -2.09 11.36
N ILE A 130 -4.20 -2.52 11.35
CA ILE A 130 -5.20 -2.15 10.34
C ILE A 130 -6.00 -0.93 10.82
N ILE A 131 -6.00 0.15 10.04
CA ILE A 131 -6.71 1.40 10.35
C ILE A 131 -7.68 1.70 9.21
N SER A 132 -8.98 1.54 9.45
CA SER A 132 -10.01 1.89 8.47
C SER A 132 -10.49 3.32 8.63
N VAL A 133 -10.65 4.03 7.51
CA VAL A 133 -11.25 5.36 7.45
C VAL A 133 -12.63 5.25 6.79
N TYR A 134 -13.67 5.58 7.55
CA TYR A 134 -15.08 5.38 7.19
C TYR A 134 -15.91 6.64 7.45
N SER A 135 -17.14 6.68 6.94
CA SER A 135 -18.11 7.76 7.15
C SER A 135 -19.47 7.31 6.62
N SER A 136 -20.57 7.79 7.21
CA SER A 136 -21.93 7.53 6.69
C SER A 136 -22.36 8.47 5.56
N VAL A 137 -21.48 9.38 5.12
CA VAL A 137 -21.74 10.28 3.99
C VAL A 137 -20.60 10.30 2.97
N GLY A 138 -20.96 10.62 1.72
CA GLY A 138 -20.01 10.99 0.68
C GLY A 138 -19.43 12.39 0.92
N ASN A 139 -18.30 12.71 0.30
CA ASN A 139 -17.64 14.02 0.41
C ASN A 139 -17.32 14.47 1.87
N SER A 140 -17.20 13.55 2.82
CA SER A 140 -16.70 13.84 4.18
C SER A 140 -15.18 14.01 4.26
N GLY A 141 -14.44 13.67 3.21
CA GLY A 141 -12.97 13.75 3.17
C GLY A 141 -12.24 12.50 3.69
N LYS A 142 -12.89 11.33 3.67
CA LYS A 142 -12.28 10.02 4.00
C LYS A 142 -10.96 9.77 3.27
N SER A 143 -11.00 9.64 1.94
CA SER A 143 -9.83 9.37 1.10
C SER A 143 -8.72 10.39 1.32
N MET A 144 -9.08 11.67 1.45
CA MET A 144 -8.11 12.72 1.78
C MET A 144 -7.43 12.51 3.13
N THR A 145 -8.19 12.18 4.16
CA THR A 145 -7.65 11.87 5.50
C THR A 145 -6.79 10.60 5.46
N ALA A 146 -7.24 9.56 4.76
CA ALA A 146 -6.55 8.28 4.63
C ALA A 146 -5.20 8.42 3.91
N ILE A 147 -5.15 9.10 2.76
CA ILE A 147 -3.90 9.26 2.00
C ILE A 147 -2.95 10.25 2.70
N HIS A 148 -3.45 11.34 3.32
CA HIS A 148 -2.58 12.19 4.15
C HIS A 148 -2.00 11.40 5.32
N MET A 149 -2.79 10.57 6.02
CA MET A 149 -2.30 9.72 7.11
C MET A 149 -1.20 8.78 6.61
N ALA A 150 -1.43 8.08 5.50
CA ALA A 150 -0.46 7.17 4.91
C ALA A 150 0.85 7.90 4.56
N LYS A 151 0.78 9.03 3.84
CA LYS A 151 1.92 9.92 3.53
C LYS A 151 2.69 10.34 4.79
N GLN A 152 2.01 10.80 5.83
CA GLN A 152 2.66 11.31 7.05
C GLN A 152 3.38 10.23 7.85
N LEU A 153 2.85 9.00 7.82
CA LEU A 153 3.48 7.82 8.42
C LEU A 153 4.71 7.39 7.60
N SER A 154 4.57 7.24 6.29
CA SER A 154 5.67 6.92 5.37
C SER A 154 6.83 7.91 5.46
N PHE A 155 6.55 9.21 5.49
CA PHE A 155 7.58 10.25 5.62
C PHE A 155 8.29 10.23 6.97
N ARG A 156 7.68 9.62 8.00
CA ARG A 156 8.30 9.37 9.31
C ARG A 156 8.85 7.94 9.47
N GLY A 157 9.19 7.32 8.33
CA GLY A 157 9.90 6.04 8.27
C GLY A 157 9.06 4.81 8.58
N LYS A 158 7.73 4.90 8.49
CA LYS A 158 6.84 3.75 8.69
C LYS A 158 6.61 2.96 7.41
N ARG A 159 6.54 1.64 7.61
CA ARG A 159 6.04 0.58 6.72
C ARG A 159 4.57 0.82 6.32
N VAL A 160 4.17 1.49 5.23
CA VAL A 160 2.73 1.77 5.00
C VAL A 160 2.18 1.16 3.71
N PHE A 161 1.02 0.51 3.83
CA PHE A 161 0.18 0.10 2.71
C PHE A 161 -1.13 0.89 2.68
N TYR A 162 -1.50 1.46 1.53
CA TYR A 162 -2.80 2.10 1.30
C TYR A 162 -3.72 1.20 0.48
N LEU A 163 -4.90 0.88 0.99
CA LEU A 163 -5.89 0.05 0.31
C LEU A 163 -7.22 0.81 0.22
N SER A 164 -7.69 1.11 -1.00
CA SER A 164 -9.09 1.56 -1.17
C SER A 164 -10.00 0.37 -1.47
N LEU A 165 -11.15 0.32 -0.81
CA LEU A 165 -12.24 -0.63 -1.08
C LEU A 165 -13.53 0.08 -1.53
N GLU A 166 -13.38 1.27 -2.13
CA GLU A 166 -14.45 1.98 -2.86
C GLU A 166 -14.85 1.25 -4.15
N SER A 167 -16.08 1.42 -4.65
CA SER A 167 -16.44 0.87 -5.98
C SER A 167 -15.70 1.58 -7.12
N VAL A 168 -15.39 2.86 -6.92
CA VAL A 168 -14.57 3.73 -7.78
C VAL A 168 -13.75 4.60 -6.83
N SER A 169 -12.41 4.49 -6.82
CA SER A 169 -11.62 5.29 -5.89
C SER A 169 -11.09 6.58 -6.49
N SER A 170 -11.31 7.68 -5.77
CA SER A 170 -10.68 8.97 -6.10
C SER A 170 -9.18 8.99 -5.78
N ALA A 171 -8.66 8.01 -5.03
CA ALA A 171 -7.24 7.93 -4.68
C ALA A 171 -6.31 7.79 -5.90
N SER A 172 -6.78 7.17 -6.99
CA SER A 172 -6.03 7.07 -8.25
C SER A 172 -5.77 8.42 -8.95
N LEU A 173 -6.35 9.53 -8.49
CA LEU A 173 -5.99 10.90 -8.93
C LEU A 173 -4.82 11.50 -8.15
N TRP A 174 -4.54 10.98 -6.95
CA TRP A 174 -3.58 11.55 -6.00
C TRP A 174 -2.31 10.70 -5.87
N LEU A 175 -2.41 9.40 -6.15
CA LEU A 175 -1.32 8.43 -6.08
C LEU A 175 -0.66 8.25 -7.45
N GLU A 176 0.68 8.25 -7.46
CA GLU A 176 1.49 8.06 -8.67
C GLU A 176 2.04 6.62 -8.71
N GLY A 177 1.79 5.88 -9.79
CA GLY A 177 2.28 4.50 -9.93
C GLY A 177 1.51 3.68 -10.98
N ASP A 178 1.77 2.37 -11.02
CA ASP A 178 1.12 1.46 -11.98
C ASP A 178 -0.40 1.40 -11.75
N SER A 179 -1.18 1.49 -12.82
CA SER A 179 -2.64 1.36 -12.78
C SER A 179 -3.11 -0.07 -13.10
N GLY A 180 -4.38 -0.39 -12.81
CA GLY A 180 -4.99 -1.67 -13.21
C GLY A 180 -4.41 -2.92 -12.54
N ARG A 181 -3.63 -2.79 -11.46
CA ARG A 181 -3.11 -3.95 -10.72
C ARG A 181 -4.18 -4.62 -9.84
N PHE A 182 -5.11 -3.84 -9.30
CA PHE A 182 -6.15 -4.34 -8.40
C PHE A 182 -7.13 -5.30 -9.11
N SER A 183 -7.46 -5.08 -10.39
CA SER A 183 -8.29 -6.00 -11.18
C SER A 183 -7.64 -7.38 -11.33
N GLN A 184 -6.32 -7.42 -11.56
CA GLN A 184 -5.55 -8.66 -11.62
C GLN A 184 -5.58 -9.37 -10.26
N LEU A 185 -5.44 -8.63 -9.16
CA LEU A 185 -5.53 -9.19 -7.82
C LEU A 185 -6.93 -9.77 -7.51
N LEU A 186 -8.00 -9.08 -7.91
CA LEU A 186 -9.39 -9.56 -7.78
C LEU A 186 -9.63 -10.86 -8.57
N TYR A 187 -8.97 -11.04 -9.72
CA TYR A 187 -9.01 -12.31 -10.47
C TYR A 187 -8.39 -13.46 -9.65
N TYR A 188 -7.21 -13.26 -9.06
CA TYR A 188 -6.58 -14.28 -8.19
C TYR A 188 -7.42 -14.57 -6.95
N LEU A 189 -7.97 -13.53 -6.31
CA LEU A 189 -8.86 -13.64 -5.16
C LEU A 189 -10.13 -14.46 -5.45
N LYS A 190 -10.61 -14.48 -6.70
CA LYS A 190 -11.76 -15.31 -7.13
C LYS A 190 -11.37 -16.71 -7.62
N ARG A 191 -10.20 -16.89 -8.24
CA ARG A 191 -9.84 -18.15 -8.93
C ARG A 191 -8.76 -19.00 -8.28
N SER A 192 -7.86 -18.42 -7.49
CA SER A 192 -6.73 -19.11 -6.86
C SER A 192 -6.27 -18.37 -5.59
N PRO A 193 -7.07 -18.39 -4.51
CA PRO A 193 -6.77 -17.64 -3.28
C PRO A 193 -5.42 -17.99 -2.65
N ASP A 194 -4.97 -19.24 -2.79
CA ASP A 194 -3.69 -19.74 -2.23
C ASP A 194 -2.45 -19.01 -2.79
N LEU A 195 -2.61 -18.31 -3.91
CA LEU A 195 -1.56 -17.57 -4.60
C LEU A 195 -1.61 -16.07 -4.31
N LEU A 196 -2.58 -15.61 -3.51
CA LEU A 196 -2.83 -14.20 -3.29
C LEU A 196 -1.64 -13.50 -2.62
N GLY A 197 -1.00 -14.10 -1.61
CA GLY A 197 0.17 -13.54 -0.93
C GLY A 197 1.34 -13.22 -1.88
N PRO A 198 1.91 -14.22 -2.57
CA PRO A 198 2.99 -14.00 -3.55
C PRO A 198 2.63 -13.02 -4.67
N LYS A 199 1.38 -13.06 -5.15
CA LYS A 199 0.94 -12.16 -6.23
C LYS A 199 0.67 -10.74 -5.73
N LEU A 200 0.27 -10.54 -4.48
CA LEU A 200 0.09 -9.22 -3.89
C LEU A 200 1.42 -8.45 -3.86
N GLN A 201 2.54 -9.11 -3.55
CA GLN A 201 3.85 -8.46 -3.58
C GLN A 201 4.29 -8.01 -4.99
N LEU A 202 3.88 -8.74 -6.04
CA LEU A 202 4.13 -8.39 -7.45
C LEU A 202 3.17 -7.31 -7.98
N LEU A 203 1.91 -7.37 -7.52
CA LEU A 203 0.77 -6.58 -8.00
C LEU A 203 0.40 -5.40 -7.10
N LYS A 204 1.12 -5.13 -6.02
CA LYS A 204 1.05 -3.80 -5.40
C LYS A 204 1.60 -2.75 -6.36
N SER A 205 1.00 -1.57 -6.33
CA SER A 205 1.59 -0.37 -6.92
C SER A 205 2.43 0.34 -5.86
N GLN A 206 3.43 1.10 -6.27
CA GLN A 206 4.32 1.81 -5.36
C GLN A 206 4.35 3.28 -5.76
N ASP A 207 4.02 4.14 -4.80
CA ASP A 207 4.17 5.59 -4.93
C ASP A 207 5.52 6.00 -4.32
N LEU A 208 6.50 6.24 -5.19
CA LEU A 208 7.86 6.62 -4.80
C LEU A 208 7.93 8.03 -4.17
N LYS A 209 6.98 8.91 -4.50
CA LYS A 209 6.91 10.31 -4.06
C LYS A 209 6.33 10.40 -2.65
N LEU A 210 5.30 9.60 -2.36
CA LEU A 210 4.67 9.48 -1.04
C LEU A 210 5.31 8.38 -0.17
N ARG A 211 6.17 7.53 -0.74
CA ARG A 211 6.90 6.42 -0.09
C ARG A 211 5.97 5.40 0.54
N LEU A 212 4.94 5.00 -0.20
CA LEU A 212 3.95 4.01 0.24
C LEU A 212 3.66 3.00 -0.88
N ASP A 213 3.30 1.79 -0.48
CA ASP A 213 2.71 0.81 -1.40
C ASP A 213 1.19 0.97 -1.37
N TYR A 214 0.52 0.71 -2.49
CA TYR A 214 -0.92 0.87 -2.59
C TYR A 214 -1.64 -0.10 -3.53
N LEU A 215 -2.95 -0.21 -3.31
CA LEU A 215 -3.93 -0.80 -4.20
C LEU A 215 -5.19 0.04 -4.25
N THR A 216 -5.60 0.43 -5.47
CA THR A 216 -6.83 1.15 -5.73
C THR A 216 -7.64 0.49 -6.86
N PRO A 217 -8.97 0.39 -6.73
CA PRO A 217 -9.86 0.08 -7.84
C PRO A 217 -9.98 1.29 -8.75
N ASN A 218 -9.99 1.04 -10.06
CA ASN A 218 -10.19 2.08 -11.08
C ASN A 218 -11.64 2.05 -11.57
N ASP A 219 -12.02 1.03 -12.34
CA ASP A 219 -13.31 0.88 -13.01
C ASP A 219 -14.02 -0.47 -12.71
N GLN A 220 -13.50 -1.26 -11.77
CA GLN A 220 -13.95 -2.62 -11.43
C GLN A 220 -15.22 -2.64 -10.56
N ILE A 221 -16.21 -1.84 -10.92
CA ILE A 221 -17.44 -1.63 -10.14
C ILE A 221 -18.18 -2.96 -9.91
N ARG A 222 -18.28 -3.80 -10.95
CA ARG A 222 -19.01 -5.09 -10.87
C ARG A 222 -18.31 -6.05 -9.91
N GLU A 223 -17.00 -6.18 -10.04
CA GLU A 223 -16.18 -7.03 -9.19
C GLU A 223 -16.21 -6.58 -7.73
N MET A 224 -16.27 -5.26 -7.49
CA MET A 224 -16.43 -4.71 -6.14
C MET A 224 -17.80 -5.01 -5.54
N GLN A 225 -18.89 -4.92 -6.31
CA GLN A 225 -20.23 -5.33 -5.84
C GLN A 225 -20.34 -6.84 -5.60
N GLU A 226 -19.57 -7.66 -6.32
CA GLU A 226 -19.45 -9.11 -6.04
C GLU A 226 -18.54 -9.43 -4.85
N MET A 227 -17.70 -8.50 -4.39
CA MET A 227 -16.73 -8.72 -3.32
C MET A 227 -17.44 -8.88 -1.96
N ASN A 228 -17.41 -10.11 -1.45
CA ASN A 228 -18.00 -10.45 -0.16
C ASN A 228 -16.99 -10.27 1.00
N GLY A 229 -17.43 -10.51 2.24
CA GLY A 229 -16.56 -10.41 3.41
C GLY A 229 -15.40 -11.41 3.40
N GLU A 230 -15.61 -12.63 2.91
CA GLU A 230 -14.54 -13.64 2.85
C GLU A 230 -13.41 -13.22 1.90
N ASN A 231 -13.75 -12.56 0.80
CA ASN A 231 -12.76 -11.95 -0.10
C ASN A 231 -11.92 -10.86 0.60
N VAL A 232 -12.54 -10.05 1.46
CA VAL A 232 -11.80 -9.05 2.27
C VAL A 232 -10.91 -9.71 3.30
N ARG A 233 -11.40 -10.74 4.00
CA ARG A 233 -10.63 -11.50 4.99
C ARG A 233 -9.34 -12.05 4.39
N LEU A 234 -9.44 -12.76 3.26
CA LEU A 234 -8.30 -13.33 2.54
C LEU A 234 -7.31 -12.26 2.04
N LEU A 235 -7.81 -11.11 1.59
CA LEU A 235 -6.97 -9.98 1.16
C LEU A 235 -6.20 -9.36 2.34
N MET A 236 -6.85 -9.12 3.48
CA MET A 236 -6.21 -8.57 4.67
C MET A 236 -5.20 -9.57 5.26
N GLU A 237 -5.52 -10.85 5.35
CA GLU A 237 -4.59 -11.89 5.81
C GLU A 237 -3.38 -12.04 4.88
N SER A 238 -3.57 -11.88 3.57
CA SER A 238 -2.47 -11.85 2.59
C SER A 238 -1.58 -10.62 2.74
N LEU A 239 -2.13 -9.45 3.12
CA LEU A 239 -1.35 -8.25 3.42
C LEU A 239 -0.55 -8.40 4.73
N LEU A 240 -1.19 -8.95 5.78
CA LEU A 240 -0.57 -9.19 7.08
C LEU A 240 0.56 -10.23 7.00
N SER A 241 0.38 -11.30 6.21
CA SER A 241 1.37 -12.38 6.09
C SER A 241 2.67 -11.96 5.39
N LEU A 242 2.67 -10.86 4.63
CA LEU A 242 3.90 -10.28 4.08
C LEU A 242 4.85 -9.76 5.17
N GLN A 243 4.35 -9.35 6.34
CA GLN A 243 5.13 -8.75 7.44
C GLN A 243 5.97 -7.52 7.02
N MET A 244 5.61 -6.89 5.89
CA MET A 244 6.31 -5.76 5.30
C MET A 244 5.83 -4.39 5.81
N TYR A 245 4.69 -4.32 6.47
CA TYR A 245 4.05 -3.06 6.84
C TYR A 245 3.89 -2.93 8.35
N ASP A 246 4.05 -1.72 8.86
CA ASP A 246 3.69 -1.34 10.22
C ASP A 246 2.19 -0.99 10.27
N TYR A 247 1.67 -0.38 9.19
CA TYR A 247 0.29 0.10 9.08
C TYR A 247 -0.33 -0.25 7.72
N ILE A 248 -1.57 -0.72 7.75
CA ILE A 248 -2.44 -0.82 6.57
C ILE A 248 -3.56 0.21 6.76
N ILE A 249 -3.58 1.25 5.91
CA ILE A 249 -4.62 2.27 5.91
C ILE A 249 -5.68 1.89 4.87
N VAL A 250 -6.92 1.71 5.32
CA VAL A 250 -8.02 1.24 4.47
C VAL A 250 -9.03 2.37 4.25
N ASP A 251 -9.19 2.84 3.01
CA ASP A 251 -10.21 3.84 2.65
C ASP A 251 -11.50 3.13 2.22
N LEU A 252 -12.59 3.42 2.94
CA LEU A 252 -13.85 2.70 2.81
C LEU A 252 -14.96 3.57 2.21
N GLU A 253 -15.71 2.99 1.27
CA GLU A 253 -16.93 3.59 0.73
C GLU A 253 -17.95 3.91 1.82
N ALA A 254 -18.73 4.98 1.65
CA ALA A 254 -19.82 5.34 2.56
C ALA A 254 -21.07 4.45 2.35
N SER A 255 -20.94 3.14 2.58
CA SER A 255 -22.01 2.15 2.41
C SER A 255 -21.98 1.08 3.52
N VAL A 256 -22.93 0.13 3.47
CA VAL A 256 -23.00 -1.08 4.31
C VAL A 256 -22.66 -2.35 3.53
N HIS A 257 -21.96 -2.23 2.40
CA HIS A 257 -21.64 -3.40 1.58
C HIS A 257 -20.86 -4.44 2.40
N PRO A 258 -21.07 -5.76 2.23
CA PRO A 258 -20.38 -6.79 3.02
C PRO A 258 -18.86 -6.63 3.10
N ARG A 259 -18.21 -6.14 2.04
CA ARG A 259 -16.77 -5.79 2.05
C ARG A 259 -16.42 -4.69 3.07
N ILE A 260 -17.26 -3.67 3.21
CA ILE A 260 -17.06 -2.54 4.11
C ILE A 260 -17.27 -3.00 5.56
N VAL A 261 -18.37 -3.71 5.84
CA VAL A 261 -18.65 -4.25 7.17
C VAL A 261 -17.52 -5.16 7.64
N LYS A 262 -17.06 -6.10 6.79
CA LYS A 262 -15.93 -6.96 7.15
C LYS A 262 -14.61 -6.19 7.34
N SER A 263 -14.36 -5.13 6.55
CA SER A 263 -13.16 -4.30 6.74
C SER A 263 -13.16 -3.60 8.10
N LEU A 264 -14.32 -3.11 8.54
CA LEU A 264 -14.51 -2.54 9.87
C LEU A 264 -14.30 -3.60 10.97
N GLU A 265 -14.88 -4.79 10.83
CA GLU A 265 -14.69 -5.91 11.78
C GLU A 265 -13.22 -6.34 11.94
N LEU A 266 -12.43 -6.28 10.86
CA LEU A 266 -11.00 -6.65 10.86
C LEU A 266 -10.06 -5.52 11.29
N SER A 267 -10.58 -4.32 11.55
CA SER A 267 -9.75 -3.15 11.85
C SER A 267 -9.32 -3.10 13.31
N ASP A 268 -8.06 -2.76 13.55
CA ASP A 268 -7.58 -2.43 14.89
C ASP A 268 -8.08 -1.06 15.35
N HIS A 269 -8.24 -0.10 14.44
CA HIS A 269 -8.80 1.22 14.73
C HIS A 269 -9.74 1.65 13.58
N ILE A 270 -10.89 2.22 13.92
CA ILE A 270 -11.84 2.78 12.95
C ILE A 270 -11.89 4.29 13.14
N ILE A 271 -11.44 5.04 12.14
CA ILE A 271 -11.57 6.49 12.07
C ILE A 271 -12.87 6.79 11.33
N TRP A 272 -13.91 7.16 12.07
CA TRP A 272 -15.22 7.51 11.51
C TRP A 272 -15.31 9.02 11.31
N ILE A 273 -15.11 9.46 10.07
CA ILE A 273 -15.22 10.86 9.69
C ILE A 273 -16.68 11.29 9.72
N VAL A 274 -16.95 12.35 10.47
CA VAL A 274 -18.25 13.03 10.54
C VAL A 274 -18.10 14.50 10.19
N LEU A 275 -19.19 15.12 9.76
CA LEU A 275 -19.33 16.56 9.49
C LEU A 275 -20.27 17.20 10.52
N ASP A 276 -20.15 18.51 10.72
CA ASP A 276 -21.07 19.30 11.54
C ASP A 276 -22.39 19.59 10.79
N ASP A 277 -23.09 18.51 10.42
CA ASP A 277 -24.31 18.51 9.63
C ASP A 277 -25.35 17.54 10.22
N LEU A 278 -26.61 17.96 10.27
CA LEU A 278 -27.70 17.17 10.86
C LEU A 278 -27.99 15.88 10.08
N ASN A 279 -27.78 15.86 8.76
CA ASN A 279 -28.02 14.67 7.94
C ASN A 279 -26.91 13.64 8.14
N ASP A 280 -25.65 14.07 8.29
CA ASP A 280 -24.55 13.18 8.66
C ASP A 280 -24.76 12.63 10.09
N LEU A 281 -25.05 13.47 11.08
CA LEU A 281 -25.33 13.03 12.44
C LEU A 281 -26.44 11.96 12.49
N TYR A 282 -27.58 12.22 11.82
CA TYR A 282 -28.67 11.25 11.71
C TYR A 282 -28.25 9.94 11.04
N LYS A 283 -27.54 10.01 9.91
CA LYS A 283 -27.06 8.83 9.17
C LYS A 283 -26.04 8.03 10.00
N THR A 284 -25.09 8.70 10.64
CA THR A 284 -24.06 8.09 11.49
C THR A 284 -24.69 7.39 12.71
N GLN A 285 -25.68 8.01 13.36
CA GLN A 285 -26.47 7.34 14.43
C GLN A 285 -27.22 6.10 13.91
N ALA A 286 -27.92 6.20 12.78
CA ALA A 286 -28.67 5.09 12.20
C ALA A 286 -27.74 3.94 11.76
N MET A 287 -26.61 4.27 11.14
CA MET A 287 -25.59 3.35 10.67
C MET A 287 -24.98 2.56 11.83
N ARG A 288 -24.56 3.24 12.90
CA ARG A 288 -23.98 2.59 14.08
C ARG A 288 -24.96 1.62 14.75
N LYS A 289 -26.25 1.97 14.81
CA LYS A 289 -27.29 1.07 15.35
C LYS A 289 -27.40 -0.23 14.54
N GLN A 290 -27.19 -0.18 13.22
CA GLN A 290 -27.24 -1.35 12.32
C GLN A 290 -25.94 -2.16 12.34
N MET A 291 -24.78 -1.51 12.40
CA MET A 291 -23.47 -2.17 12.43
C MET A 291 -23.12 -2.81 13.79
N GLY A 292 -23.90 -2.52 14.85
CA GLY A 292 -23.73 -3.13 16.17
C GLY A 292 -22.49 -2.63 16.92
N SER A 293 -21.91 -3.50 17.75
CA SER A 293 -20.76 -3.16 18.60
C SER A 293 -19.44 -3.31 17.85
N MET A 294 -18.93 -2.21 17.31
CA MET A 294 -17.56 -2.13 16.77
C MET A 294 -16.61 -1.58 17.84
N GLN A 295 -15.44 -2.21 17.96
CA GLN A 295 -14.40 -1.78 18.90
C GLN A 295 -13.57 -0.64 18.32
N LYS A 296 -13.00 0.21 19.20
CA LYS A 296 -12.03 1.26 18.85
C LYS A 296 -12.47 2.17 17.69
N VAL A 297 -13.74 2.59 17.72
CA VAL A 297 -14.32 3.60 16.84
C VAL A 297 -14.05 4.99 17.40
N HIS A 298 -13.38 5.82 16.60
CA HIS A 298 -13.02 7.19 16.91
C HIS A 298 -13.78 8.13 15.96
N PHE A 299 -14.67 8.97 16.48
CA PHE A 299 -15.36 9.96 15.66
C PHE A 299 -14.47 11.18 15.46
N VAL A 300 -14.22 11.53 14.21
CA VAL A 300 -13.35 12.65 13.83
C VAL A 300 -14.17 13.65 13.04
N LEU A 301 -14.32 14.84 13.58
CA LEU A 301 -15.01 15.92 12.91
C LEU A 301 -14.10 16.51 11.84
N ASN A 302 -14.46 16.40 10.57
CA ASN A 302 -13.72 17.01 9.47
C ASN A 302 -14.42 18.28 8.96
N LYS A 303 -13.68 19.10 8.21
CA LYS A 303 -14.10 20.42 7.74
C LYS A 303 -14.47 21.37 8.89
N TYR A 304 -13.79 21.24 10.03
CA TYR A 304 -13.99 22.13 11.18
C TYR A 304 -13.49 23.55 10.88
N THR A 305 -14.31 24.54 11.18
CA THR A 305 -14.07 25.98 10.93
C THR A 305 -13.89 26.78 12.23
N GLY A 306 -13.57 26.10 13.33
CA GLY A 306 -13.44 26.71 14.67
C GLY A 306 -14.74 26.74 15.49
N LYS A 307 -15.90 26.50 14.88
CA LYS A 307 -17.19 26.37 15.58
C LYS A 307 -17.84 25.01 15.31
N GLN A 308 -18.54 24.50 16.32
CA GLN A 308 -19.34 23.28 16.25
C GLN A 308 -20.76 23.68 16.67
N ALA A 309 -21.72 23.48 15.78
CA ALA A 309 -23.11 23.87 15.97
C ALA A 309 -23.98 22.71 16.51
N ASN A 310 -23.68 21.47 16.12
CA ASN A 310 -24.48 20.31 16.49
C ASN A 310 -23.91 19.56 17.71
N ASP A 311 -24.80 18.87 18.43
CA ASP A 311 -24.45 18.02 19.56
C ASP A 311 -24.17 16.57 19.12
N PHE A 312 -22.97 16.10 19.45
CA PHE A 312 -22.48 14.74 19.16
C PHE A 312 -22.53 13.82 20.39
N SER A 313 -23.03 14.28 21.55
CA SER A 313 -23.18 13.49 22.79
C SER A 313 -23.91 12.15 22.55
N THR A 314 -24.91 12.18 21.65
CA THR A 314 -25.69 11.04 21.15
C THR A 314 -24.88 9.91 20.53
N LEU A 315 -23.60 10.15 20.21
CA LEU A 315 -22.67 9.14 19.74
C LEU A 315 -21.93 8.43 20.88
N ASN A 316 -22.22 8.64 22.17
CA ASN A 316 -21.62 7.94 23.35
C ASN A 316 -20.07 7.93 23.43
N ASN A 317 -19.40 8.50 22.45
CA ASN A 317 -17.98 8.71 22.28
C ASN A 317 -17.94 10.15 21.75
N GLU A 318 -17.37 11.10 22.52
CA GLU A 318 -17.24 12.48 22.04
C GLU A 318 -16.34 12.55 20.80
N ILE A 319 -16.36 13.69 20.10
CA ILE A 319 -15.48 13.95 18.96
C ILE A 319 -14.03 13.85 19.41
N ALA A 320 -13.35 12.77 19.01
CA ALA A 320 -12.02 12.41 19.47
C ALA A 320 -10.92 13.29 18.86
N TYR A 321 -11.18 13.90 17.70
CA TYR A 321 -10.31 14.88 17.06
C TYR A 321 -11.07 15.76 16.06
N LYS A 322 -10.52 16.94 15.73
CA LYS A 322 -11.10 17.89 14.77
C LYS A 322 -10.09 18.21 13.67
N LEU A 323 -10.38 17.82 12.43
CA LEU A 323 -9.60 18.13 11.24
C LEU A 323 -10.10 19.43 10.58
N PRO A 324 -9.21 20.25 10.02
CA PRO A 324 -9.54 21.61 9.62
C PRO A 324 -10.19 21.63 8.23
N TYR A 325 -11.06 22.61 8.00
CA TYR A 325 -11.47 22.94 6.65
C TYR A 325 -10.33 23.63 5.90
N ILE A 326 -9.98 23.12 4.71
CA ILE A 326 -8.96 23.69 3.81
C ILE A 326 -9.69 24.32 2.60
N PRO A 327 -9.85 25.66 2.55
CA PRO A 327 -10.57 26.33 1.46
C PRO A 327 -9.98 26.09 0.07
N GLU A 328 -8.66 26.02 -0.02
CA GLU A 328 -7.87 25.92 -1.25
C GLU A 328 -8.21 24.65 -2.04
N TRP A 329 -8.58 23.58 -1.34
CA TRP A 329 -8.96 22.29 -1.93
C TRP A 329 -10.23 22.34 -2.78
N LYS A 330 -11.02 23.43 -2.74
CA LYS A 330 -12.14 23.64 -3.68
C LYS A 330 -11.71 24.08 -5.09
N ILE A 331 -10.48 24.57 -5.25
CA ILE A 331 -9.99 25.18 -6.51
C ILE A 331 -8.74 24.43 -7.04
N VAL A 332 -8.52 23.21 -6.54
CA VAL A 332 -7.41 22.35 -6.95
C VAL A 332 -7.58 21.91 -8.40
N SER A 333 -6.50 22.10 -9.18
CA SER A 333 -6.37 21.65 -10.56
C SER A 333 -5.22 20.66 -10.78
N SER A 334 -4.40 20.40 -9.75
CA SER A 334 -3.30 19.42 -9.79
C SER A 334 -3.07 18.73 -8.44
N SER A 335 -2.58 17.49 -8.46
CA SER A 335 -2.32 16.69 -7.24
C SER A 335 -1.32 17.36 -6.28
N ASP A 336 -0.34 18.09 -6.80
CA ASP A 336 0.69 18.77 -5.99
C ASP A 336 0.13 19.86 -5.06
N GLN A 337 -0.96 20.53 -5.45
CA GLN A 337 -1.58 21.58 -4.63
C GLN A 337 -2.17 21.02 -3.33
N ILE A 338 -2.68 19.79 -3.36
CA ILE A 338 -3.20 19.12 -2.16
C ILE A 338 -2.08 18.83 -1.16
N TRP A 339 -0.92 18.39 -1.66
CA TRP A 339 0.22 18.02 -0.84
C TRP A 339 0.90 19.18 -0.10
N GLN A 340 0.61 20.42 -0.48
CA GLN A 340 1.18 21.64 0.10
C GLN A 340 0.49 22.10 1.39
N SER A 341 -0.68 21.54 1.76
CA SER A 341 -1.33 21.84 3.04
C SER A 341 -0.56 21.22 4.22
N LEU A 342 0.41 21.98 4.74
CA LEU A 342 1.19 21.62 5.92
C LEU A 342 0.30 21.48 7.15
N LEU A 343 -0.70 22.37 7.30
CA LEU A 343 -1.66 22.34 8.41
C LEU A 343 -2.44 21.02 8.46
N PHE A 344 -3.05 20.60 7.34
CA PHE A 344 -3.80 19.35 7.30
C PHE A 344 -2.87 18.14 7.48
N SER A 345 -1.67 18.20 6.92
CA SER A 345 -0.66 17.15 7.08
C SER A 345 -0.28 16.93 8.55
N GLU A 346 0.13 17.96 9.28
CA GLU A 346 0.50 17.79 10.69
C GLU A 346 -0.71 17.39 11.56
N GLN A 347 -1.89 17.99 11.36
CA GLN A 347 -3.09 17.59 12.11
C GLN A 347 -3.51 16.14 11.83
N THR A 348 -3.30 15.61 10.62
CA THR A 348 -3.56 14.19 10.33
C THR A 348 -2.56 13.27 11.03
N TYR A 349 -1.32 13.73 11.28
CA TYR A 349 -0.34 12.97 12.05
C TYR A 349 -0.60 13.04 13.57
N ASP A 350 -1.02 14.19 14.09
CA ASP A 350 -1.40 14.35 15.50
C ASP A 350 -2.66 13.56 15.84
N LEU A 351 -3.65 13.56 14.95
CA LEU A 351 -4.79 12.64 14.94
C LEU A 351 -4.32 11.18 15.13
N PHE A 352 -3.36 10.74 14.31
CA PHE A 352 -2.82 9.39 14.40
C PHE A 352 -2.13 9.12 15.75
N LYS A 353 -1.28 10.04 16.25
CA LYS A 353 -0.61 9.88 17.55
C LYS A 353 -1.62 9.69 18.69
N LEU A 354 -2.63 10.56 18.73
CA LEU A 354 -3.62 10.61 19.79
C LEU A 354 -4.43 9.30 19.84
N LEU A 355 -4.98 8.88 18.70
CA LEU A 355 -5.95 7.79 18.64
C LEU A 355 -5.33 6.38 18.56
N ILE A 356 -4.07 6.27 18.11
CA ILE A 356 -3.44 4.98 17.77
C ILE A 356 -2.16 4.73 18.58
N GLN A 357 -1.39 5.78 18.94
CA GLN A 357 -0.19 5.63 19.79
C GLN A 357 -0.45 5.93 21.27
N GLY A 358 -1.63 6.41 21.66
CA GLY A 358 -2.06 6.52 23.05
C GLY A 358 -1.18 7.40 23.94
N LYS A 359 -0.50 8.40 23.35
CA LYS A 359 0.23 9.40 24.14
C LYS A 359 -0.72 10.52 24.56
N ASP A 360 -0.73 10.81 25.86
CA ASP A 360 -1.26 12.06 26.41
C ASP A 360 -0.49 13.24 25.79
N TYR A 361 -1.00 13.75 24.68
CA TYR A 361 -0.56 15.02 24.11
C TYR A 361 -1.40 16.11 24.77
N PRO A 362 -0.81 17.10 25.47
CA PRO A 362 -1.58 18.20 26.00
C PRO A 362 -2.28 18.90 24.83
N SER A 363 -3.54 19.30 25.06
CA SER A 363 -4.41 20.00 24.10
C SER A 363 -3.94 21.44 23.84
N ALA A 364 -2.72 21.58 23.34
CA ALA A 364 -2.05 22.83 23.04
C ALA A 364 -2.38 23.33 21.61
N PHE A 365 -3.67 23.56 21.36
CA PHE A 365 -4.08 24.57 20.39
C PHE A 365 -5.04 25.55 21.08
N THR A 366 -4.41 26.53 21.73
CA THR A 366 -5.00 27.84 22.02
C THR A 366 -5.59 28.44 20.74
N GLU A 367 -6.70 29.16 20.92
CA GLU A 367 -7.33 30.01 19.91
C GLU A 367 -6.28 30.87 19.18
N GLY A 368 -6.14 30.74 17.87
CA GLY A 368 -5.01 31.41 17.19
C GLY A 368 -4.83 31.20 15.68
N ALA A 369 -5.88 30.90 14.91
CA ALA A 369 -5.82 30.94 13.43
C ALA A 369 -7.20 31.00 12.75
N ALA A 370 -8.14 31.79 13.29
CA ALA A 370 -9.28 32.24 12.48
C ALA A 370 -8.81 33.42 11.60
N ALA A 371 -8.13 33.10 10.50
CA ALA A 371 -7.79 34.10 9.49
C ALA A 371 -9.08 34.59 8.79
N SER A 372 -9.11 35.89 8.48
CA SER A 372 -10.26 36.62 7.93
C SER A 372 -10.51 36.32 6.45
#